data_AF-A7GDI7-F1
#
_entry.id   AF-A7GDI7-F1
#
_cell.length_a   1.000
_cell.length_b   1.000
_cell.length_c   1.000
_cell.angle_alpha   90.00
_cell.angle_beta   90.00
_cell.angle_gamma   90.00
#
_symmetry.space_group_name_H-M   'P 1'
#
loop_
_entity.id
_entity.type
_entity.pdbx_description
1 polymer ?
#
loop_
_entity_poly.entity_id
_entity_poly.type
_entity_poly.pdbx_seq_one_letter_code
_entity_poly.pdbx_strand_id
1 'polypeptide(L)'
;MKKLKIEDPKSHKLNVICVKSTLDKSVVSNERHHSHSGVYEGERKAGKMHGFGTYTYTNGTKYVGCWKENMMHGEGVLLWASGEKYTGSWQNDEKHGYGIYTWPDGESYVGYWEHDLKSGQGIYTWSDGDVYTGDWISDMRHGHGVYVCNHGDKYIGQWVNDLRHGKGMYIEANGEVFMGEYKEDERIE
;
A
#
# COMPACT_ATOMS: atom_id res chain seq x y z
N MET A 1 14.59 -32.28 -24.29
CA MET A 1 13.96 -31.97 -22.99
C MET A 1 14.80 -30.91 -22.29
N LYS A 2 14.43 -29.63 -22.39
CA LYS A 2 15.16 -28.52 -21.75
C LYS A 2 14.51 -28.24 -20.39
N LYS A 3 15.26 -28.43 -19.30
CA LYS A 3 14.83 -28.11 -17.94
C LYS A 3 14.67 -26.59 -17.81
N LEU A 4 13.45 -26.12 -17.53
CA LEU A 4 13.21 -24.76 -17.05
C LEU A 4 13.86 -24.61 -15.68
N LYS A 5 14.74 -23.63 -15.53
CA LYS A 5 15.15 -23.13 -14.21
C LYS A 5 13.99 -22.28 -13.69
N ILE A 6 13.41 -22.70 -12.58
CA ILE A 6 12.51 -21.87 -11.77
C ILE A 6 13.43 -20.94 -10.99
N GLU A 7 13.47 -19.67 -11.35
CA GLU A 7 14.14 -18.64 -10.57
C GLU A 7 13.23 -18.20 -9.42
N ASP A 8 13.83 -18.10 -8.23
CA ASP A 8 13.23 -17.78 -6.94
C ASP A 8 12.66 -16.34 -6.92
N PRO A 9 11.37 -16.10 -6.56
CA PRO A 9 10.75 -14.78 -6.65
C PRO A 9 11.15 -13.81 -5.51
N LYS A 10 12.05 -14.19 -4.59
CA LYS A 10 12.34 -13.41 -3.36
C LYS A 10 13.44 -12.34 -3.46
N SER A 11 13.64 -11.70 -4.61
CA SER A 11 14.63 -10.61 -4.72
C SER A 11 14.20 -9.50 -5.69
N HIS A 12 13.09 -8.82 -5.38
CA HIS A 12 12.82 -7.53 -6.00
C HIS A 12 13.68 -6.46 -5.30
N LYS A 13 14.91 -6.27 -5.78
CA LYS A 13 15.63 -5.00 -5.59
C LYS A 13 14.86 -3.94 -6.35
N LEU A 14 13.94 -3.26 -5.67
CA LEU A 14 13.23 -2.12 -6.23
C LEU A 14 14.23 -0.98 -6.43
N ASN A 15 14.35 -0.54 -7.67
CA ASN A 15 15.00 0.71 -8.01
C ASN A 15 14.06 1.83 -7.55
N VAL A 16 14.31 2.39 -6.37
CA VAL A 16 13.63 3.62 -5.93
C VAL A 16 14.19 4.75 -6.81
N ILE A 17 13.47 5.12 -7.86
CA ILE A 17 13.90 6.14 -8.81
C ILE A 17 13.42 7.49 -8.29
N CYS A 18 14.32 8.19 -7.59
CA CYS A 18 14.22 9.64 -7.44
C CYS A 18 14.94 10.28 -8.63
N VAL A 19 14.30 11.22 -9.32
CA VAL A 19 14.98 12.00 -10.37
C VAL A 19 16.12 12.76 -9.69
N LYS A 20 17.37 12.36 -9.97
CA LYS A 20 18.57 13.07 -9.52
C LYS A 20 18.55 14.45 -10.16
N SER A 21 18.12 15.49 -9.44
CA SER A 21 18.38 16.86 -9.87
C SER A 21 19.85 17.16 -9.59
N THR A 22 20.68 17.15 -10.64
CA THR A 22 22.08 17.58 -10.55
C THR A 22 22.15 19.07 -10.26
N LEU A 23 22.32 19.45 -8.99
CA LEU A 23 22.85 20.75 -8.61
C LEU A 23 23.76 20.62 -7.37
N ASP A 24 25.03 20.93 -7.64
CA ASP A 24 26.15 21.39 -6.82
C ASP A 24 26.43 20.81 -5.42
N LYS A 25 27.70 20.44 -5.23
CA LYS A 25 28.26 19.92 -3.98
C LYS A 25 28.71 21.10 -3.12
N SER A 26 28.05 21.34 -1.99
CA SER A 26 28.65 22.12 -0.89
C SER A 26 28.26 21.57 0.48
N VAL A 27 29.26 20.91 1.09
CA VAL A 27 29.69 20.90 2.51
C VAL A 27 28.64 21.00 3.64
N VAL A 28 28.59 19.90 4.41
CA VAL A 28 28.47 19.72 5.87
C VAL A 28 27.89 20.86 6.73
N SER A 29 26.84 20.53 7.50
CA SER A 29 26.78 20.90 8.93
C SER A 29 26.02 19.85 9.73
N ASN A 30 26.61 19.49 10.87
CA ASN A 30 26.09 18.55 11.85
C ASN A 30 25.42 19.38 12.94
N GLU A 31 24.10 19.50 12.89
CA GLU A 31 23.33 20.18 13.94
C GLU A 31 22.17 19.31 14.38
N ARG A 32 22.28 18.81 15.61
CA ARG A 32 21.24 18.04 16.30
C ARG A 32 20.20 19.02 16.83
N HIS A 33 19.12 19.20 16.08
CA HIS A 33 17.90 19.78 16.62
C HIS A 33 17.02 18.68 17.19
N HIS A 34 16.81 18.73 18.50
CA HIS A 34 15.92 17.84 19.23
C HIS A 34 14.46 18.31 19.09
N SER A 35 13.67 17.58 18.30
CA SER A 35 12.42 16.94 18.75
C SER A 35 11.92 16.04 17.60
N HIS A 36 11.54 14.79 17.92
CA HIS A 36 11.35 13.62 17.03
C HIS A 36 12.66 12.87 16.73
N SER A 37 13.09 12.11 17.72
CA SER A 37 14.38 11.41 17.79
C SER A 37 14.61 10.45 16.61
N GLY A 38 15.59 10.77 15.77
CA GLY A 38 16.04 9.94 14.66
C GLY A 38 17.30 10.48 13.99
N VAL A 39 17.85 9.72 13.05
CA VAL A 39 19.01 10.09 12.23
C VAL A 39 18.60 10.11 10.77
N TYR A 40 18.86 11.24 10.10
CA TYR A 40 18.67 11.39 8.65
C TYR A 40 20.01 11.34 7.92
N GLU A 41 20.07 10.51 6.89
CA GLU A 41 21.18 10.37 5.96
C GLU A 41 20.66 10.52 4.53
N GLY A 42 20.97 11.63 3.87
CA GLY A 42 20.48 11.89 2.52
C GLY A 42 20.75 13.30 2.04
N GLU A 43 20.19 13.61 0.87
CA GLU A 43 20.26 14.92 0.25
C GLU A 43 19.56 15.99 1.12
N ARG A 44 20.04 17.23 1.05
CA ARG A 44 19.44 18.39 1.73
C ARG A 44 19.41 19.59 0.80
N LYS A 45 18.37 20.41 0.91
CA LYS A 45 18.23 21.69 0.20
C LYS A 45 17.81 22.76 1.20
N ALA A 46 18.58 23.85 1.28
CA ALA A 46 18.36 24.95 2.24
C ALA A 46 18.18 24.45 3.69
N GLY A 47 19.02 23.51 4.13
CA GLY A 47 18.98 22.92 5.47
C GLY A 47 17.92 21.83 5.69
N LYS A 48 16.93 21.71 4.78
CA LYS A 48 15.84 20.74 4.89
C LYS A 48 16.14 19.43 4.16
N MET A 49 15.54 18.32 4.62
CA MET A 49 15.58 17.03 3.93
C MET A 49 14.88 17.18 2.57
N HIS A 50 15.56 16.78 1.51
CA HIS A 50 15.12 16.97 0.12
C HIS A 50 15.85 15.97 -0.78
N GLY A 51 15.24 15.46 -1.84
CA GLY A 51 15.87 14.46 -2.70
C GLY A 51 15.83 13.06 -2.07
N PHE A 52 16.76 12.16 -2.43
CA PHE A 52 16.74 10.82 -1.85
C PHE A 52 17.41 10.80 -0.47
N GLY A 53 16.81 10.07 0.48
CA GLY A 53 17.32 9.97 1.84
C GLY A 53 16.72 8.86 2.66
N THR A 54 17.41 8.53 3.74
CA THR A 54 17.00 7.56 4.75
C THR A 54 16.80 8.28 6.07
N TYR A 55 15.64 8.08 6.71
CA TYR A 55 15.39 8.51 8.08
C TYR A 55 15.19 7.29 8.95
N THR A 56 16.01 7.15 10.00
CA THR A 56 15.89 6.08 10.99
C THR A 56 15.44 6.68 12.31
N TYR A 57 14.21 6.37 12.72
CA TYR A 57 13.63 6.81 13.99
C TYR A 57 14.24 6.01 15.15
N THR A 58 14.27 6.58 16.35
CA THR A 58 14.83 5.87 17.53
C THR A 58 14.06 4.63 17.94
N ASN A 59 12.79 4.52 17.57
CA ASN A 59 12.00 3.31 17.83
C ASN A 59 12.34 2.17 16.85
N GLY A 60 13.19 2.38 15.85
CA GLY A 60 13.55 1.41 14.82
C GLY A 60 12.74 1.52 13.53
N THR A 61 11.69 2.34 13.48
CA THR A 61 11.01 2.68 12.23
C THR A 61 12.02 3.32 11.26
N LYS A 62 11.89 3.02 9.96
CA LYS A 62 12.81 3.50 8.94
C LYS A 62 12.08 3.87 7.66
N TYR A 63 12.28 5.09 7.20
CA TYR A 63 11.90 5.52 5.86
C TYR A 63 13.12 5.54 4.93
N VAL A 64 12.97 5.03 3.71
CA VAL A 64 13.96 5.12 2.64
C VAL A 64 13.23 5.55 1.37
N GLY A 65 13.49 6.76 0.89
CA GLY A 65 12.75 7.28 -0.25
C GLY A 65 13.07 8.72 -0.59
N CYS A 66 12.21 9.30 -1.41
CA CYS A 66 12.28 10.69 -1.79
C CYS A 66 11.71 11.61 -0.68
N TRP A 67 12.32 12.79 -0.55
CA TRP A 67 11.99 13.81 0.43
C TRP A 67 11.78 15.16 -0.27
N LYS A 68 10.87 15.97 0.27
CA LYS A 68 10.64 17.35 -0.16
C LYS A 68 10.32 18.22 1.03
N GLU A 69 11.18 19.19 1.32
CA GLU A 69 10.96 20.19 2.38
C GLU A 69 10.68 19.57 3.77
N ASN A 70 11.47 18.55 4.16
CA ASN A 70 11.30 17.74 5.38
C ASN A 70 10.14 16.72 5.39
N MET A 71 9.38 16.58 4.29
CA MET A 71 8.28 15.62 4.19
C MET A 71 8.66 14.46 3.26
N MET A 72 8.19 13.25 3.56
CA MET A 72 8.18 12.11 2.66
C MET A 72 7.35 12.46 1.41
N HIS A 73 7.90 12.19 0.23
CA HIS A 73 7.28 12.62 -1.02
C HIS A 73 7.80 11.77 -2.19
N GLY A 74 6.99 11.49 -3.21
CA GLY A 74 7.40 10.61 -4.32
C GLY A 74 7.54 9.15 -3.87
N GLU A 75 8.41 8.37 -4.50
CA GLU A 75 8.56 6.95 -4.18
C GLU A 75 9.35 6.72 -2.89
N GLY A 76 8.87 5.79 -2.06
CA GLY A 76 9.55 5.43 -0.81
C GLY A 76 9.04 4.17 -0.14
N VAL A 77 9.85 3.68 0.79
CA VAL A 77 9.57 2.53 1.63
C VAL A 77 9.58 2.96 3.09
N LEU A 78 8.47 2.77 3.79
CA LEU A 78 8.39 2.91 5.24
C LEU A 78 8.30 1.51 5.86
N LEU A 79 9.25 1.18 6.72
CA LEU A 79 9.26 -0.03 7.53
C LEU A 79 9.04 0.39 8.99
N TRP A 80 7.93 -0.02 9.58
CA TRP A 80 7.64 0.26 10.97
C TRP A 80 8.37 -0.74 11.88
N ALA A 81 8.68 -0.31 13.11
CA ALA A 81 9.27 -1.18 14.12
C ALA A 81 8.38 -2.39 14.48
N SER A 82 7.06 -2.27 14.27
CA SER A 82 6.06 -3.35 14.40
C SER A 82 6.23 -4.46 13.35
N GLY A 83 6.97 -4.19 12.26
CA GLY A 83 7.14 -5.09 11.12
C GLY A 83 6.19 -4.81 9.95
N GLU A 84 5.23 -3.90 10.11
CA GLU A 84 4.43 -3.39 9.01
C GLU A 84 5.35 -2.70 7.97
N LYS A 85 4.97 -2.73 6.69
CA LYS A 85 5.79 -2.16 5.63
C LYS A 85 4.94 -1.61 4.49
N TYR A 86 5.16 -0.35 4.15
CA TYR A 86 4.57 0.31 2.99
C TYR A 86 5.65 0.55 1.93
N THR A 87 5.31 0.33 0.67
CA THR A 87 6.17 0.60 -0.48
C THR A 87 5.31 1.21 -1.57
N GLY A 88 5.59 2.45 -1.94
CA GLY A 88 4.84 3.13 -2.99
C GLY A 88 5.05 4.64 -2.98
N SER A 89 4.10 5.32 -3.61
CA SER A 89 4.08 6.77 -3.71
C SER A 89 3.66 7.44 -2.39
N TRP A 90 4.20 8.63 -2.15
CA TRP A 90 3.99 9.49 -1.00
C TRP A 90 3.73 10.93 -1.44
N GLN A 91 2.92 11.65 -0.68
CA GLN A 91 2.69 13.08 -0.88
C GLN A 91 2.54 13.78 0.47
N ASN A 92 3.54 14.60 0.83
CA ASN A 92 3.49 15.43 2.04
C ASN A 92 3.27 14.61 3.32
N ASP A 93 4.10 13.58 3.51
CA ASP A 93 4.03 12.61 4.63
C ASP A 93 2.86 11.61 4.60
N GLU A 94 1.97 11.68 3.61
CA GLU A 94 0.84 10.77 3.46
C GLU A 94 1.09 9.74 2.34
N LYS A 95 0.61 8.50 2.51
CA LYS A 95 0.54 7.52 1.41
C LYS A 95 -0.40 8.06 0.34
N HIS A 96 0.05 8.03 -0.90
CA HIS A 96 -0.71 8.57 -2.04
C HIS A 96 -0.37 7.81 -3.31
N GLY A 97 -1.28 7.74 -4.29
CA GLY A 97 -1.04 7.02 -5.54
C GLY A 97 -0.96 5.51 -5.34
N TYR A 98 -0.21 4.79 -6.17
CA TYR A 98 -0.14 3.33 -6.07
C TYR A 98 0.86 2.89 -4.99
N GLY A 99 0.49 1.89 -4.20
CA GLY A 99 1.35 1.35 -3.14
C GLY A 99 0.94 -0.02 -2.64
N ILE A 100 1.90 -0.68 -1.98
CA ILE A 100 1.78 -1.98 -1.35
C ILE A 100 1.95 -1.79 0.14
N TYR A 101 0.97 -2.20 0.94
CA TYR A 101 1.06 -2.26 2.39
C TYR A 101 0.98 -3.71 2.85
N THR A 102 1.92 -4.14 3.68
CA THR A 102 1.97 -5.51 4.22
C THR A 102 2.06 -5.48 5.74
N TRP A 103 1.36 -6.40 6.39
CA TRP A 103 1.38 -6.60 7.83
C TRP A 103 2.14 -7.88 8.21
N PRO A 104 2.68 -7.98 9.45
CA PRO A 104 3.43 -9.15 9.89
C PRO A 104 2.64 -10.46 9.95
N ASP A 105 1.33 -10.39 10.09
CA ASP A 105 0.40 -11.51 10.13
C ASP A 105 0.08 -12.09 8.74
N GLY A 106 0.59 -11.47 7.68
CA GLY A 106 0.40 -11.89 6.30
C GLY A 106 -0.68 -11.10 5.56
N GLU A 107 -1.40 -10.18 6.22
CA GLU A 107 -2.32 -9.30 5.52
C GLU A 107 -1.57 -8.41 4.53
N SER A 108 -2.25 -8.05 3.44
CA SER A 108 -1.70 -7.09 2.49
C SER A 108 -2.77 -6.33 1.74
N TYR A 109 -2.42 -5.10 1.36
CA TYR A 109 -3.16 -4.30 0.41
C TYR A 109 -2.23 -3.87 -0.72
N VAL A 110 -2.71 -4.04 -1.96
CA VAL A 110 -2.01 -3.65 -3.18
C VAL A 110 -2.99 -2.82 -4.01
N GLY A 111 -2.80 -1.51 -4.09
CA GLY A 111 -3.76 -0.65 -4.76
C GLY A 111 -3.46 0.83 -4.65
N TYR A 112 -4.46 1.66 -4.93
CA TYR A 112 -4.35 3.10 -4.84
C TYR A 112 -4.63 3.61 -3.42
N TRP A 113 -3.96 4.70 -3.09
CA TRP A 113 -4.01 5.40 -1.81
C TRP A 113 -4.30 6.88 -2.06
N GLU A 114 -5.07 7.49 -1.17
CA GLU A 114 -5.34 8.91 -1.17
C GLU A 114 -5.46 9.38 0.28
N HIS A 115 -4.59 10.31 0.70
CA HIS A 115 -4.56 10.84 2.07
C HIS A 115 -4.52 9.74 3.13
N ASP A 116 -3.58 8.80 2.99
CA ASP A 116 -3.40 7.62 3.85
C ASP A 116 -4.49 6.54 3.83
N LEU A 117 -5.58 6.74 3.07
CA LEU A 117 -6.71 5.83 2.96
C LEU A 117 -6.65 5.01 1.66
N LYS A 118 -7.08 3.75 1.68
CA LYS A 118 -7.30 2.96 0.46
C LYS A 118 -8.35 3.66 -0.41
N SER A 119 -8.05 3.83 -1.69
CA SER A 119 -8.90 4.53 -2.66
C SER A 119 -8.76 3.86 -4.04
N GLY A 120 -9.68 4.12 -4.96
CA GLY A 120 -9.63 3.58 -6.33
C GLY A 120 -9.56 2.05 -6.39
N GLN A 121 -8.84 1.49 -7.35
CA GLN A 121 -8.74 0.04 -7.52
C GLN A 121 -7.69 -0.57 -6.58
N GLY A 122 -8.02 -1.70 -5.95
CA GLY A 122 -7.07 -2.40 -5.09
C GLY A 122 -7.44 -3.84 -4.76
N ILE A 123 -6.44 -4.59 -4.32
CA ILE A 123 -6.55 -5.95 -3.83
C ILE A 123 -6.21 -5.97 -2.35
N TYR A 124 -7.13 -6.45 -1.51
CA TYR A 124 -6.86 -6.75 -0.11
C TYR A 124 -6.84 -8.25 0.08
N THR A 125 -5.81 -8.76 0.75
CA THR A 125 -5.69 -10.16 1.17
C THR A 125 -5.68 -10.18 2.68
N TRP A 126 -6.68 -10.83 3.28
CA TRP A 126 -6.77 -11.03 4.72
C TRP A 126 -5.88 -12.17 5.18
N SER A 127 -5.61 -12.21 6.48
CA SER A 127 -4.70 -13.16 7.12
C SER A 127 -5.24 -14.59 7.08
N ASP A 128 -6.56 -14.74 7.01
CA ASP A 128 -7.26 -16.00 6.84
C ASP A 128 -7.27 -16.51 5.38
N GLY A 129 -6.75 -15.73 4.43
CA GLY A 129 -6.68 -16.06 3.01
C GLY A 129 -7.86 -15.56 2.19
N ASP A 130 -8.82 -14.85 2.78
CA ASP A 130 -9.84 -14.15 2.01
C ASP A 130 -9.20 -13.09 1.11
N VAL A 131 -9.82 -12.81 -0.03
CA VAL A 131 -9.34 -11.83 -1.00
C VAL A 131 -10.48 -10.96 -1.51
N TYR A 132 -10.26 -9.65 -1.54
CA TYR A 132 -11.12 -8.71 -2.24
C TYR A 132 -10.34 -8.01 -3.33
N THR A 133 -10.93 -7.91 -4.53
CA THR A 133 -10.40 -7.15 -5.66
C THR A 133 -11.50 -6.24 -6.18
N GLY A 134 -11.34 -4.92 -6.10
CA GLY A 134 -12.37 -3.99 -6.53
C GLY A 134 -12.09 -2.53 -6.20
N ASP A 135 -13.14 -1.71 -6.26
CA ASP A 135 -13.07 -0.30 -5.91
C ASP A 135 -13.07 -0.07 -4.39
N TRP A 136 -12.36 0.97 -3.98
CA TRP A 136 -12.23 1.45 -2.61
C TRP A 136 -12.53 2.94 -2.55
N ILE A 137 -13.20 3.38 -1.49
CA ILE A 137 -13.37 4.79 -1.16
C ILE A 137 -13.17 4.93 0.35
N SER A 138 -12.18 5.72 0.75
CA SER A 138 -11.91 6.04 2.16
C SER A 138 -11.82 4.79 3.04
N ASP A 139 -10.95 3.85 2.67
CA ASP A 139 -10.75 2.56 3.33
C ASP A 139 -11.88 1.52 3.22
N MET A 140 -13.04 1.87 2.64
CA MET A 140 -14.18 0.96 2.50
C MET A 140 -14.28 0.39 1.08
N ARG A 141 -14.66 -0.89 0.96
CA ARG A 141 -15.04 -1.48 -0.33
C ARG A 141 -16.25 -0.72 -0.88
N HIS A 142 -16.17 -0.35 -2.15
CA HIS A 142 -17.19 0.43 -2.83
C HIS A 142 -17.29 -0.04 -4.29
N GLY A 143 -18.18 0.56 -5.07
CA GLY A 143 -18.22 0.39 -6.52
C GLY A 143 -18.47 -1.07 -6.92
N HIS A 144 -17.61 -1.63 -7.76
CA HIS A 144 -17.67 -3.05 -8.14
C HIS A 144 -16.47 -3.81 -7.60
N GLY A 145 -16.70 -5.04 -7.15
CA GLY A 145 -15.62 -5.88 -6.65
C GLY A 145 -15.97 -7.35 -6.59
N VAL A 146 -14.91 -8.14 -6.49
CA VAL A 146 -14.91 -9.59 -6.30
C VAL A 146 -14.36 -9.87 -4.92
N TYR A 147 -15.18 -10.48 -4.07
CA TYR A 147 -14.75 -11.08 -2.82
C TYR A 147 -14.70 -12.60 -3.00
N VAL A 148 -13.59 -13.21 -2.57
CA VAL A 148 -13.37 -14.65 -2.57
C VAL A 148 -13.02 -15.02 -1.13
N CYS A 149 -13.86 -15.82 -0.47
CA CYS A 149 -13.48 -16.36 0.81
C CYS A 149 -12.50 -17.53 0.62
N ASN A 150 -11.65 -17.80 1.60
CA ASN A 150 -10.67 -18.88 1.57
C ASN A 150 -11.32 -20.28 1.44
N HIS A 151 -12.60 -20.39 1.78
CA HIS A 151 -13.37 -21.64 1.66
C HIS A 151 -13.96 -21.86 0.26
N GLY A 152 -13.81 -20.90 -0.67
CA GLY A 152 -14.12 -21.05 -2.09
C GLY A 152 -15.36 -20.27 -2.56
N ASP A 153 -16.21 -19.81 -1.66
CA ASP A 153 -17.36 -18.97 -2.02
C ASP A 153 -16.89 -17.62 -2.56
N LYS A 154 -17.67 -17.06 -3.50
CA LYS A 154 -17.36 -15.80 -4.16
C LYS A 154 -18.59 -14.92 -4.26
N TYR A 155 -18.37 -13.63 -4.08
CA TYR A 155 -19.34 -12.60 -4.45
C TYR A 155 -18.74 -11.68 -5.49
N ILE A 156 -19.46 -11.48 -6.59
CA ILE A 156 -19.10 -10.58 -7.69
C ILE A 156 -20.26 -9.60 -7.85
N GLY A 157 -20.08 -8.34 -7.49
CA GLY A 157 -21.19 -7.40 -7.51
C GLY A 157 -20.83 -6.01 -7.03
N GLN A 158 -21.87 -5.23 -6.71
CA GLN A 158 -21.69 -3.86 -6.24
C GLN A 158 -21.49 -3.83 -4.72
N TRP A 159 -20.77 -2.82 -4.26
CA TRP A 159 -20.43 -2.59 -2.87
C TRP A 159 -20.71 -1.14 -2.50
N VAL A 160 -21.23 -0.90 -1.30
CA VAL A 160 -21.41 0.44 -0.73
C VAL A 160 -21.01 0.37 0.73
N ASN A 161 -19.95 1.09 1.09
CA ASN A 161 -19.45 1.22 2.46
C ASN A 161 -19.24 -0.15 3.13
N ASP A 162 -18.47 -1.02 2.46
CA ASP A 162 -18.18 -2.39 2.86
C ASP A 162 -19.33 -3.41 2.80
N LEU A 163 -20.54 -2.99 2.46
CA LEU A 163 -21.69 -3.88 2.36
C LEU A 163 -21.99 -4.23 0.90
N ARG A 164 -22.35 -5.49 0.63
CA ARG A 164 -22.88 -5.90 -0.68
C ARG A 164 -24.15 -5.11 -0.97
N HIS A 165 -24.25 -4.62 -2.21
CA HIS A 165 -25.32 -3.75 -2.66
C HIS A 165 -25.64 -4.00 -4.13
N GLY A 166 -26.82 -3.55 -4.57
CA GLY A 166 -27.23 -3.60 -5.97
C GLY A 166 -27.18 -5.00 -6.57
N LYS A 167 -26.89 -5.11 -7.86
CA LYS A 167 -26.86 -6.40 -8.56
C LYS A 167 -25.55 -7.14 -8.24
N GLY A 168 -25.69 -8.43 -7.93
CA GLY A 168 -24.56 -9.29 -7.64
C GLY A 168 -24.79 -10.75 -8.01
N MET A 169 -23.68 -11.48 -8.10
CA MET A 169 -23.61 -12.90 -8.34
C MET A 169 -22.83 -13.55 -7.20
N TYR A 170 -23.47 -14.48 -6.50
CA TYR A 170 -22.86 -15.34 -5.50
C TYR A 170 -22.55 -16.70 -6.12
N ILE A 171 -21.33 -17.19 -5.94
CA ILE A 171 -20.89 -18.50 -6.41
C ILE A 171 -20.46 -19.29 -5.18
N GLU A 172 -21.16 -20.36 -4.86
CA GLU A 172 -20.78 -21.27 -3.78
C GLU A 172 -19.55 -22.10 -4.16
N ALA A 173 -18.84 -22.63 -3.17
CA ALA A 173 -17.68 -23.48 -3.36
C ALA A 173 -17.96 -24.75 -4.20
N ASN A 174 -19.22 -25.22 -4.21
CA ASN A 174 -19.70 -26.33 -5.06
C ASN A 174 -19.92 -25.91 -6.54
N GLY A 175 -19.85 -24.62 -6.86
CA GLY A 175 -20.08 -24.06 -8.19
C GLY A 175 -21.52 -23.60 -8.46
N GLU A 176 -22.44 -23.71 -7.51
CA GLU A 176 -23.80 -23.17 -7.63
C GLU A 176 -23.77 -21.64 -7.70
N VAL A 177 -24.61 -21.08 -8.59
CA VAL A 177 -24.61 -19.65 -8.91
C VAL A 177 -25.96 -19.04 -8.59
N PHE A 178 -25.96 -17.99 -7.77
CA PHE A 178 -27.14 -17.22 -7.40
C PHE A 178 -26.97 -15.77 -7.86
N MET A 179 -27.81 -15.33 -8.79
CA MET A 179 -27.90 -13.92 -9.17
C MET A 179 -29.04 -13.26 -8.39
N GLY A 180 -28.83 -12.03 -7.94
CA GLY A 180 -29.87 -11.29 -7.21
C GLY A 180 -29.51 -9.82 -6.99
N GLU A 181 -30.43 -9.10 -6.36
CA GLU A 181 -30.18 -7.77 -5.83
C GLU A 181 -29.86 -7.86 -4.33
N TYR A 182 -29.02 -6.96 -3.85
CA TYR A 182 -28.53 -6.89 -2.48
C TYR A 182 -28.75 -5.49 -1.92
N LYS A 183 -29.08 -5.42 -0.63
CA LYS A 183 -29.13 -4.17 0.13
C LYS A 183 -28.58 -4.44 1.52
N GLU A 184 -27.51 -3.72 1.88
CA GLU A 184 -26.89 -3.79 3.21
C GLU A 184 -26.55 -5.24 3.59
N ASP A 185 -25.85 -5.94 2.67
CA ASP A 185 -25.49 -7.37 2.78
C ASP A 185 -26.62 -8.39 2.71
N GLU A 186 -27.89 -7.97 2.69
CA GLU A 186 -29.03 -8.87 2.55
C GLU A 186 -29.45 -9.00 1.08
N ARG A 187 -29.65 -10.25 0.62
CA ARG A 187 -30.25 -10.50 -0.70
C ARG A 187 -31.73 -10.14 -0.62
N ILE A 188 -32.19 -9.28 -1.52
CA ILE A 188 -33.60 -8.92 -1.65
C ILE A 188 -34.21 -9.61 -2.88
N GLU A 189 -35.44 -10.07 -2.73
CA GLU A 189 -36.24 -10.73 -3.78
C GLU A 189 -36.83 -9.72 -4.78
#